data_AF-A0A8C3JM39-F1
#
_entry.id   AF-A0A8C3JM39-F1
#
_cell.length_a   1.000
_cell.length_b   1.000
_cell.length_c   1.000
_cell.angle_alpha   90.00
_cell.angle_beta   90.00
_cell.angle_gamma   90.00
#
_symmetry.space_group_name_H-M   'P 1'
#
loop_
_entity.id
_entity.type
_entity.pdbx_description
1 polymer ?
#
loop_
_entity_poly.entity_id
_entity_poly.type
_entity_poly.pdbx_seq_one_letter_code
_entity_poly.pdbx_strand_id
1 'polypeptide(L)'
;MKAHLYLLLLATGISAAPQKSSTAELLTLLQEMGESMTRDAQVSSTTPRIETPDNIDDVNCVRTIFKGTEQLRNIPAMKKFSVFFQNFERLKQWLTPNLEKEGKCDTERKNARFFIQNLMTFIRKASKDRRAYS
;
A
#
# COMPACT_ATOMS: atom_id res chain seq x y z
N MET A 1 -46.70 -26.03 39.48
CA MET A 1 -45.80 -24.94 39.06
C MET A 1 -44.40 -25.50 38.86
N LYS A 2 -43.87 -25.52 37.64
CA LYS A 2 -42.45 -25.72 37.35
C LYS A 2 -42.15 -25.09 35.99
N ALA A 3 -41.59 -23.88 36.03
CA ALA A 3 -41.10 -23.19 34.84
C ALA A 3 -39.67 -23.66 34.60
N HIS A 4 -39.42 -24.34 33.48
CA HIS A 4 -38.06 -24.58 33.01
C HIS A 4 -37.68 -23.44 32.07
N LEU A 5 -36.79 -22.59 32.59
CA LEU A 5 -36.26 -21.39 31.98
C LEU A 5 -35.39 -21.79 30.78
N TYR A 6 -35.80 -21.43 29.56
CA TYR A 6 -34.94 -21.55 28.37
C TYR A 6 -33.96 -20.39 28.31
N LEU A 7 -32.67 -20.69 28.45
CA LEU A 7 -31.58 -19.74 28.26
C LEU A 7 -31.10 -19.84 26.80
N LEU A 8 -31.57 -18.94 25.94
CA LEU A 8 -31.03 -18.74 24.60
C LEU A 8 -29.79 -17.84 24.72
N LEU A 9 -28.61 -18.46 24.71
CA LEU A 9 -27.33 -17.76 24.58
C LEU A 9 -27.08 -17.44 23.10
N LEU A 10 -27.43 -16.23 22.68
CA LEU A 10 -26.92 -15.65 21.44
C LEU A 10 -25.49 -15.18 21.68
N ALA A 11 -24.53 -16.07 21.46
CA ALA A 11 -23.13 -15.67 21.34
C ALA A 11 -22.93 -15.00 19.96
N THR A 12 -23.16 -13.70 19.87
CA THR A 12 -22.59 -12.91 18.78
C THR A 12 -21.11 -12.71 19.08
N GLY A 13 -20.32 -13.71 18.73
CA GLY A 13 -18.87 -13.59 18.65
C GLY A 13 -18.49 -12.65 17.51
N ILE A 14 -18.70 -11.34 17.69
CA ILE A 14 -18.06 -10.33 16.86
C ILE A 14 -16.61 -10.27 17.34
N SER A 15 -15.82 -11.24 16.91
CA SER A 15 -14.37 -11.10 16.88
C SER A 15 -14.07 -10.08 15.78
N ALA A 16 -14.22 -8.79 16.09
CA ALA A 16 -13.56 -7.74 15.35
C ALA A 16 -12.07 -7.90 15.64
N ALA A 17 -11.41 -8.79 14.90
CA ALA A 17 -9.96 -8.79 14.83
C ALA A 17 -9.54 -7.34 14.54
N PRO A 18 -8.57 -6.77 15.26
CA PRO A 18 -8.04 -5.47 14.90
C PRO A 18 -7.69 -5.56 13.42
N GLN A 19 -8.29 -4.70 12.60
CA GLN A 19 -8.13 -4.71 11.15
C GLN A 19 -6.69 -4.28 10.85
N LYS A 20 -5.72 -5.14 11.17
CA LYS A 20 -4.36 -5.12 10.67
C LYS A 20 -4.55 -5.29 9.18
N SER A 21 -4.50 -4.17 8.47
CA SER A 21 -4.48 -4.21 7.03
C SER A 21 -3.38 -5.16 6.60
N SER A 22 -3.77 -6.24 5.94
CA SER A 22 -2.84 -7.29 5.57
C SER A 22 -2.01 -6.79 4.38
N THR A 23 -0.77 -7.25 4.24
CA THR A 23 0.00 -6.98 3.01
C THR A 23 -0.78 -7.42 1.77
N ALA A 24 -1.59 -8.47 1.86
CA ALA A 24 -2.45 -8.91 0.76
C ALA A 24 -3.45 -7.82 0.35
N GLU A 25 -4.13 -7.18 1.31
CA GLU A 25 -5.07 -6.09 1.04
C GLU A 25 -4.38 -4.89 0.36
N LEU A 26 -3.20 -4.49 0.85
CA LEU A 26 -2.39 -3.45 0.21
C LEU A 26 -2.03 -3.80 -1.24
N LEU A 27 -1.63 -5.05 -1.50
CA LEU A 27 -1.26 -5.51 -2.83
C LEU A 27 -2.46 -5.63 -3.77
N THR A 28 -3.63 -6.05 -3.28
CA THR A 28 -4.87 -6.11 -4.05
C THR A 28 -5.29 -4.71 -4.50
N LEU A 29 -5.35 -3.74 -3.58
CA LEU A 29 -5.70 -2.36 -3.93
C LEU A 29 -4.71 -1.74 -4.93
N LEU A 30 -3.42 -2.03 -4.78
CA LEU A 30 -2.39 -1.55 -5.68
C LEU A 30 -2.47 -2.19 -7.08
N GLN A 31 -2.90 -3.45 -7.16
CA GLN A 31 -3.20 -4.09 -8.44
C GLN A 31 -4.38 -3.41 -9.14
N GLU A 32 -5.48 -3.15 -8.41
CA GLU A 32 -6.65 -2.44 -8.95
C GLU A 32 -6.31 -1.02 -9.44
N MET A 33 -5.41 -0.32 -8.75
CA MET A 33 -4.86 0.96 -9.23
C MET A 33 -4.17 0.81 -10.59
N GLY A 34 -3.32 -0.19 -10.74
CA GLY A 34 -2.58 -0.45 -11.99
C GLY A 34 -3.52 -0.76 -13.16
N GLU A 35 -4.59 -1.50 -12.92
CA GLU A 35 -5.64 -1.78 -13.90
C GLU A 35 -6.42 -0.51 -14.25
N SER A 36 -6.79 0.31 -13.26
CA SER A 36 -7.45 1.60 -13.49
C SER A 36 -6.60 2.53 -14.35
N MET A 37 -5.28 2.61 -14.08
CA MET A 37 -4.36 3.43 -14.87
C MET A 37 -4.19 2.93 -16.30
N THR A 38 -4.30 1.62 -16.52
CA THR A 38 -4.25 1.05 -17.88
C THR A 38 -5.47 1.47 -18.69
N ARG A 39 -6.67 1.46 -18.08
CA ARG A 39 -7.89 1.95 -18.70
C ARG A 39 -7.85 3.46 -18.96
N ASP A 40 -7.40 4.25 -17.99
CA ASP A 40 -7.33 5.70 -18.13
C ASP A 40 -6.28 6.13 -19.17
N ALA A 41 -5.16 5.41 -19.30
CA ALA A 41 -4.14 5.66 -20.32
C ALA A 41 -4.60 5.34 -21.75
N GLN A 42 -5.58 4.43 -21.93
CA GLN A 42 -6.21 4.18 -23.23
C GLN A 42 -7.14 5.34 -23.64
N VAL A 43 -7.67 6.08 -22.68
CA VAL A 43 -8.64 7.18 -22.89
C VAL A 43 -7.95 8.55 -22.91
N SER A 44 -6.82 8.71 -22.21
CA SER A 44 -6.11 9.98 -22.08
C SER A 44 -4.62 9.84 -22.41
N SER A 45 -4.12 10.69 -23.30
CA SER A 45 -2.73 10.72 -23.79
C SER A 45 -1.71 11.28 -22.79
N THR A 46 -2.14 11.67 -21.57
CA THR A 46 -1.28 12.35 -20.59
C THR A 46 -1.26 11.60 -19.26
N THR A 47 -0.50 10.49 -19.19
CA THR A 47 -0.31 9.80 -17.91
C THR A 47 0.60 10.62 -16.99
N PRO A 48 0.21 10.89 -15.73
CA PRO A 48 1.07 11.57 -14.77
C PRO A 48 2.42 10.87 -14.62
N ARG A 49 3.50 11.67 -14.57
CA ARG A 49 4.86 11.18 -14.35
C ARG A 49 5.21 11.27 -12.87
N ILE A 50 5.70 10.16 -12.34
CA ILE A 50 6.07 9.98 -10.93
C ILE A 50 7.58 9.76 -10.85
N GLU A 51 8.20 10.41 -9.88
CA GLU A 51 9.60 10.19 -9.52
C GLU A 51 9.76 8.77 -8.98
N THR A 52 10.50 7.95 -9.72
CA THR A 52 10.63 6.51 -9.51
C THR A 52 12.11 6.17 -9.35
N PRO A 53 12.51 5.41 -8.33
CA PRO A 53 13.88 4.90 -8.24
C PRO A 53 14.26 4.09 -9.48
N ASP A 54 15.51 4.23 -9.93
CA ASP A 54 16.05 3.39 -11.00
C ASP A 54 16.16 1.93 -10.54
N ASN A 55 16.49 1.74 -9.26
CA ASN A 55 16.47 0.45 -8.58
C ASN A 55 15.53 0.49 -7.37
N ILE A 56 14.41 -0.25 -7.45
CA ILE A 56 13.41 -0.32 -6.39
C ILE A 56 13.89 -1.10 -5.16
N ASP A 57 14.93 -1.92 -5.31
CA ASP A 57 15.51 -2.72 -4.25
C ASP A 57 16.57 -1.98 -3.45
N ASP A 58 16.98 -0.80 -3.89
CA ASP A 58 17.96 0.04 -3.19
C ASP A 58 17.38 0.56 -1.88
N VAL A 59 18.03 0.20 -0.78
CA VAL A 59 17.65 0.60 0.58
C VAL A 59 17.76 2.12 0.78
N ASN A 60 18.51 2.82 -0.07
CA ASN A 60 18.65 4.28 -0.04
C ASN A 60 17.45 5.00 -0.68
N CYS A 61 16.56 4.27 -1.36
CA CYS A 61 15.49 4.85 -2.16
C CYS A 61 14.12 4.87 -1.48
N VAL A 62 14.00 4.47 -0.21
CA VAL A 62 12.72 4.32 0.46
C VAL A 62 12.00 5.66 0.63
N ARG A 63 12.69 6.76 0.97
CA ARG A 63 12.08 8.11 0.96
C ARG A 63 11.57 8.50 -0.42
N THR A 64 12.30 8.19 -1.48
CA THR A 64 11.86 8.45 -2.86
C THR A 64 10.59 7.67 -3.18
N ILE A 65 10.51 6.40 -2.77
CA ILE A 65 9.28 5.59 -2.93
C ILE A 65 8.11 6.22 -2.19
N PHE A 66 8.32 6.74 -0.98
CA PHE A 66 7.26 7.41 -0.23
C PHE A 66 6.80 8.69 -0.92
N LYS A 67 7.73 9.51 -1.42
CA LYS A 67 7.43 10.71 -2.20
C LYS A 67 6.67 10.39 -3.48
N GLY A 68 7.07 9.35 -4.22
CA GLY A 68 6.36 8.88 -5.41
C GLY A 68 4.94 8.40 -5.08
N THR A 69 4.73 7.82 -3.90
CA THR A 69 3.40 7.39 -3.44
C THR A 69 2.49 8.58 -3.11
N GLU A 70 3.04 9.66 -2.55
CA GLU A 70 2.30 10.94 -2.38
C GLU A 70 1.95 11.56 -3.73
N GLN A 71 2.86 11.52 -4.71
CA GLN A 71 2.56 11.96 -6.08
C GLN A 71 1.42 11.14 -6.70
N LEU A 72 1.43 9.81 -6.50
CA LEU A 72 0.35 8.91 -6.94
C LEU A 72 -1.00 9.30 -6.30
N ARG A 73 -1.00 9.58 -4.99
CA ARG A 73 -2.20 10.00 -4.23
C ARG A 73 -2.85 11.27 -4.79
N ASN A 74 -2.04 12.18 -5.31
CA ASN A 74 -2.51 13.46 -5.84
C ASN A 74 -3.17 13.34 -7.24
N ILE A 75 -3.08 12.18 -7.89
CA ILE A 75 -3.79 11.91 -9.14
C ILE A 75 -5.29 11.80 -8.86
N PRO A 76 -6.17 12.57 -9.53
CA PRO A 76 -7.60 12.56 -9.26
C PRO A 76 -8.24 11.16 -9.29
N ALA A 77 -7.88 10.33 -10.28
CA ALA A 77 -8.37 8.96 -10.41
C ALA A 77 -7.96 8.04 -9.25
N MET A 78 -6.90 8.37 -8.52
CA MET A 78 -6.40 7.58 -7.39
C MET A 78 -7.14 7.87 -6.08
N LYS A 79 -7.90 8.98 -5.99
CA LYS A 79 -8.62 9.36 -4.76
C LYS A 79 -9.57 8.28 -4.25
N LYS A 80 -10.16 7.48 -5.15
CA LYS A 80 -11.06 6.37 -4.80
C LYS A 80 -10.38 5.25 -4.00
N PHE A 81 -9.05 5.18 -4.03
CA PHE A 81 -8.25 4.21 -3.29
C PHE A 81 -7.68 4.80 -1.99
N SER A 82 -8.40 5.71 -1.34
CA SER A 82 -7.97 6.35 -0.08
C SER A 82 -7.57 5.35 1.01
N VAL A 83 -8.25 4.20 1.06
CA VAL A 83 -7.96 3.08 1.98
C VAL A 83 -6.54 2.55 1.78
N PHE A 84 -6.07 2.43 0.53
CA PHE A 84 -4.68 2.03 0.26
C PHE A 84 -3.71 3.01 0.91
N PHE A 85 -3.90 4.31 0.69
CA PHE A 85 -2.99 5.33 1.20
C PHE A 85 -2.97 5.37 2.73
N GLN A 86 -4.14 5.21 3.37
CA GLN A 86 -4.23 5.09 4.84
C GLN A 86 -3.46 3.86 5.36
N ASN A 87 -3.58 2.73 4.69
CA ASN A 87 -2.88 1.51 5.06
C ASN A 87 -1.36 1.62 4.78
N PHE A 88 -0.98 2.31 3.71
CA PHE A 88 0.41 2.55 3.35
C PHE A 88 1.11 3.46 4.36
N GLU A 89 0.43 4.44 4.96
CA GLU A 89 1.00 5.24 6.05
C GLU A 89 1.47 4.39 7.24
N ARG A 90 0.75 3.31 7.56
CA ARG A 90 1.17 2.38 8.62
C ARG A 90 2.45 1.62 8.24
N LEU A 91 2.61 1.30 6.95
CA LEU A 91 3.84 0.70 6.43
C LEU A 91 4.99 1.71 6.47
N LYS A 92 4.75 2.96 6.06
CA LYS A 92 5.73 4.07 6.16
C LYS A 92 6.23 4.21 7.59
N GLN A 93 5.33 4.35 8.57
CA GLN A 93 5.68 4.49 9.99
C GLN A 93 6.56 3.35 10.51
N TRP A 94 6.34 2.12 10.05
CA TRP A 94 7.16 0.97 10.43
C TRP A 94 8.57 1.01 9.82
N LEU A 95 8.70 1.55 8.61
CA LEU A 95 9.98 1.64 7.89
C LEU A 95 10.81 2.87 8.28
N THR A 96 10.14 3.98 8.65
CA THR A 96 10.77 5.27 8.97
C THR A 96 11.94 5.21 9.95
N PRO A 97 11.90 4.44 11.05
CA PRO A 97 13.01 4.37 12.00
C PRO A 97 14.34 3.90 11.40
N ASN A 98 14.32 3.21 10.26
CA ASN A 98 15.52 2.72 9.57
C ASN A 98 16.03 3.68 8.48
N LEU A 99 15.37 4.83 8.26
CA LEU A 99 15.62 5.74 7.12
C LEU A 99 16.63 6.87 7.39
N GLU A 100 17.16 7.01 8.60
CA GLU A 100 18.13 8.06 8.92
C GLU A 100 19.48 7.89 8.19
N LYS A 101 19.72 6.71 7.59
CA LYS A 101 20.96 6.34 6.91
C LYS A 101 20.87 6.31 5.38
N GLU A 102 19.78 6.79 4.79
CA GLU A 102 19.65 6.75 3.33
C GLU A 102 20.73 7.60 2.64
N GLY A 103 21.50 6.95 1.78
CA GLY A 103 22.44 7.58 0.86
C GLY A 103 21.74 8.20 -0.36
N LYS A 104 22.51 8.42 -1.42
CA LYS A 104 21.97 8.94 -2.69
C LYS A 104 21.09 7.88 -3.35
N CYS A 105 19.87 8.27 -3.75
CA CYS A 105 18.99 7.47 -4.58
C CYS A 105 18.95 8.06 -6.00
N ASP A 106 19.29 7.27 -7.00
CA ASP A 106 19.14 7.66 -8.41
C ASP A 106 17.70 7.39 -8.88
N THR A 107 17.14 8.33 -9.64
CA THR A 107 15.71 8.37 -9.96
C THR A 107 15.44 8.84 -11.38
N GLU A 108 14.38 8.31 -11.98
CA GLU A 108 13.80 8.79 -13.23
C GLU A 108 12.32 9.13 -13.10
N ARG A 109 11.84 10.04 -13.96
CA ARG A 109 10.41 10.31 -14.08
C ARG A 109 9.74 9.28 -14.99
N LYS A 110 9.04 8.32 -14.40
CA LYS A 110 8.32 7.26 -15.10
C LYS A 110 6.82 7.48 -15.05
N ASN A 111 6.04 6.78 -15.87
CA ASN A 111 4.59 6.85 -15.78
C ASN A 111 4.06 6.20 -14.49
N ALA A 112 2.87 6.61 -14.04
CA ALA A 112 2.27 6.11 -12.81
C ALA A 112 2.09 4.58 -12.79
N ARG A 113 1.79 3.94 -13.94
CA ARG A 113 1.65 2.48 -14.04
C ARG A 113 2.96 1.77 -13.70
N PHE A 114 4.07 2.24 -14.24
CA PHE A 114 5.40 1.70 -13.96
C PHE A 114 5.76 1.88 -12.48
N PHE A 115 5.47 3.05 -11.91
CA PHE A 115 5.66 3.28 -10.49
C PHE A 115 4.83 2.32 -9.63
N ILE A 116 3.56 2.09 -9.95
CA ILE A 116 2.68 1.14 -9.26
C ILE A 116 3.28 -0.28 -9.26
N GLN A 117 3.78 -0.75 -10.40
CA GLN A 117 4.41 -2.07 -10.51
C GLN A 117 5.62 -2.20 -9.59
N ASN A 118 6.48 -1.18 -9.56
CA ASN A 118 7.62 -1.13 -8.67
C ASN A 118 7.19 -1.08 -7.19
N LEU A 119 6.15 -0.31 -6.86
CA LEU A 119 5.61 -0.22 -5.52
C LEU A 119 5.08 -1.58 -5.02
N MET A 120 4.50 -2.40 -5.90
CA MET A 120 4.10 -3.78 -5.54
C MET A 120 5.31 -4.63 -5.14
N THR A 121 6.40 -4.55 -5.88
CA THR A 121 7.66 -5.26 -5.58
C THR A 121 8.22 -4.83 -4.23
N PHE A 122 8.27 -3.52 -4.00
CA PHE A 122 8.71 -2.94 -2.73
C PHE A 122 7.89 -3.46 -1.54
N ILE A 123 6.55 -3.40 -1.61
CA ILE A 123 5.67 -3.85 -0.53
C ILE A 123 5.83 -5.36 -0.25
N ARG A 124 5.99 -6.18 -1.30
CA ARG A 124 6.25 -7.62 -1.14
C ARG A 124 7.55 -7.88 -0.39
N LYS A 125 8.61 -7.14 -0.70
CA LYS A 125 9.90 -7.27 -0.03
C LYS A 125 9.83 -6.82 1.42
N ALA A 126 9.32 -5.62 1.67
CA ALA A 126 9.16 -5.08 3.02
C ALA A 126 8.32 -6.02 3.93
N SER A 127 7.31 -6.69 3.38
CA SER A 127 6.51 -7.70 4.09
C SER A 127 7.26 -9.01 4.40
N LYS A 128 8.16 -9.44 3.52
CA LYS A 128 9.03 -10.60 3.80
C LYS A 128 10.01 -10.27 4.92
N ASP A 129 10.64 -9.11 4.84
CA ASP A 129 11.61 -8.67 5.85
C ASP A 129 10.92 -8.53 7.21
N ARG A 130 9.71 -7.95 7.26
CA ARG A 130 8.92 -7.89 8.49
C ARG A 130 8.71 -9.25 9.14
N ARG A 131 8.44 -10.31 8.37
CA ARG A 131 8.23 -11.67 8.88
C ARG A 131 9.51 -12.35 9.35
N ALA A 132 10.66 -11.96 8.82
CA ALA A 132 11.95 -12.52 9.23
C ALA A 132 12.44 -12.00 10.59
N TYR A 133 11.93 -10.83 11.02
CA TYR A 133 12.32 -10.15 12.26
C TYR A 133 11.18 -10.03 13.29
N SER A 134 10.05 -10.74 13.08
CA SER A 134 8.89 -10.81 13.99
C SER A 134 8.79 -12.17 14.65
#